data_AF-A0A967CXE7-F1
#
_entry.id   AF-A0A967CXE7-F1
#
_cell.length_a   1.000
_cell.length_b   1.000
_cell.length_c   1.000
_cell.angle_alpha   90.00
_cell.angle_beta   90.00
_cell.angle_gamma   90.00
#
_symmetry.space_group_name_H-M   'P 1'
#
loop_
_entity.id
_entity.type
_entity.pdbx_description
1 polymer ?
#
loop_
_entity_poly.entity_id
_entity_poly.type
_entity_poly.pdbx_seq_one_letter_code
_entity_poly.pdbx_strand_id
1 'polypeptide(L)' 'AEKIKFFGQVLPTAKIVRYEIDIKRVINRGAVLGLANGKMFVDGKEIYSAEKLKVGLFDDPSNF' A
#
# COMPACT_ATOMS: atom_id res chain seq x y z
N ALA A 1 9.81 -13.03 2.76
CA ALA A 1 8.87 -12.02 3.30
C ALA A 1 9.46 -10.60 3.27
N GLU A 2 10.23 -10.24 2.23
CA GLU A 2 11.15 -9.07 2.29
C GLU A 2 10.67 -7.79 1.60
N LYS A 3 9.39 -7.70 1.22
CA LYS A 3 8.87 -6.58 0.41
C LYS A 3 8.14 -5.52 1.22
N ILE A 4 8.05 -5.68 2.53
CA ILE A 4 7.53 -4.67 3.45
C ILE A 4 8.65 -4.38 4.44
N LYS A 5 8.99 -3.10 4.59
CA LYS A 5 10.01 -2.65 5.53
C LYS A 5 9.40 -1.65 6.49
N PHE A 6 9.60 -1.91 7.78
CA PHE A 6 9.25 -1.00 8.86
C PHE A 6 10.55 -0.50 9.49
N PHE A 7 10.85 0.79 9.35
CA PHE A 7 12.09 1.40 9.84
C PHE A 7 11.84 2.70 10.63
N GLY A 8 10.61 2.85 11.13
CA GLY A 8 10.18 3.92 12.01
C GLY A 8 8.86 3.57 12.68
N GLN A 9 8.24 4.53 13.35
CA GLN A 9 6.96 4.34 14.04
C GLN A 9 6.14 5.62 14.06
N VAL A 10 4.83 5.46 14.20
CA VAL A 10 3.91 6.57 14.47
C VAL A 10 3.79 6.71 15.99
N LEU A 11 4.18 7.86 16.54
CA LEU A 11 3.98 8.16 17.96
C LEU A 11 2.62 8.87 18.16
N PRO A 12 2.02 8.80 19.36
CA PRO A 12 0.77 9.52 19.66
C PRO A 12 0.84 11.04 19.46
N THR A 13 2.05 11.61 19.44
CA THR A 13 2.30 13.04 19.23
C THR A 13 2.41 13.45 17.75
N ALA A 14 2.39 12.48 16.83
CA ALA A 14 2.49 12.73 15.39
C ALA A 14 1.27 13.49 14.87
N LYS A 15 1.46 14.36 13.88
CA LYS A 15 0.38 15.23 13.37
C LYS A 15 -0.21 14.72 12.07
N ILE A 16 0.62 14.34 11.10
CA ILE A 16 0.18 13.95 9.76
C ILE A 16 0.87 12.67 9.33
N VAL A 17 0.04 11.68 8.99
CA VAL A 17 0.46 10.52 8.20
C VAL A 17 0.16 10.80 6.74
N ARG A 18 1.12 10.51 5.86
CA ARG A 18 0.97 10.66 4.41
C ARG A 18 1.34 9.37 3.71
N TYR A 19 0.47 8.92 2.81
CA TYR A 19 0.71 7.75 1.98
C TYR A 19 1.01 8.19 0.56
N GLU A 20 2.05 7.61 -0.05
CA GLU A 20 2.32 7.73 -1.47
C GLU A 20 2.18 6.36 -2.11
N ILE A 21 1.32 6.25 -3.12
CA ILE A 21 1.07 5.01 -3.84
C ILE A 21 1.47 5.21 -5.30
N ASP A 22 2.41 4.40 -5.77
CA ASP A 22 2.90 4.36 -7.14
C ASP A 22 2.28 3.15 -7.85
N ILE A 23 1.25 3.42 -8.64
CA ILE A 23 0.53 2.40 -9.41
C ILE A 23 1.43 1.90 -10.54
N LYS A 24 1.85 0.64 -10.45
CA LYS A 24 2.71 0.00 -11.45
C LYS A 24 1.93 -0.60 -12.60
N ARG A 25 0.76 -1.19 -12.32
CA ARG A 25 -0.06 -1.83 -13.35
C ARG A 25 -1.49 -1.97 -12.88
N VAL A 26 -2.43 -1.77 -13.79
CA VAL A 26 -3.84 -2.17 -13.63
C VAL A 26 -4.12 -3.23 -14.68
N ILE A 27 -4.73 -4.34 -14.26
CA ILE A 27 -5.16 -5.43 -15.13
C ILE A 27 -6.68 -5.48 -15.07
N ASN A 28 -7.33 -5.40 -16.23
CA ASN A 28 -8.78 -5.51 -16.37
C ASN A 28 -9.10 -6.52 -17.48
N ARG A 29 -9.16 -7.81 -17.12
CA ARG A 29 -9.45 -8.93 -18.03
C ARG A 29 -10.23 -10.01 -17.28
N GLY A 30 -11.51 -9.76 -17.03
CA GLY A 30 -12.38 -10.60 -16.20
C GLY A 30 -12.37 -10.15 -14.74
N ALA A 31 -11.24 -10.35 -14.04
CA ALA A 31 -11.01 -9.75 -12.73
C ALA A 31 -10.24 -8.43 -12.86
N VAL A 32 -10.52 -7.47 -11.97
CA VAL A 32 -9.76 -6.22 -11.86
C VAL A 32 -8.69 -6.37 -10.79
N LEU A 33 -7.42 -6.20 -11.16
CA LEU A 33 -6.28 -6.29 -10.25
C LEU A 33 -5.38 -5.05 -10.38
N GLY A 34 -5.15 -4.36 -9.26
CA GLY A 34 -4.18 -3.29 -9.11
C GLY A 34 -2.87 -3.80 -8.53
N LEU A 35 -1.75 -3.34 -9.09
CA LEU A 35 -0.38 -3.59 -8.62
C LEU A 35 0.30 -2.26 -8.34
N ALA A 36 0.88 -2.12 -7.15
CA ALA A 36 1.50 -0.86 -6.73
C ALA A 36 2.71 -1.08 -5.81
N ASN A 37 3.52 -0.03 -5.67
CA ASN A 37 4.43 0.14 -4.55
C ASN A 37 3.89 1.29 -3.67
N GLY A 38 4.21 1.25 -2.38
CA GLY A 38 3.75 2.22 -1.41
C GLY A 38 4.87 2.73 -0.51
N LYS A 39 4.76 3.98 -0.10
CA LYS A 39 5.55 4.60 0.95
C LYS A 39 4.62 5.24 1.97
N MET A 40 5.00 5.20 3.23
CA MET A 40 4.29 5.91 4.30
C MET A 40 5.25 6.83 5.03
N PHE A 41 4.79 8.05 5.23
CA PHE A 41 5.51 9.12 5.89
C PHE A 41 4.76 9.53 7.15
N VAL A 42 5.50 9.95 8.18
CA VAL A 42 4.97 10.62 9.37
C VAL A 42 5.67 11.96 9.49
N ASP A 43 4.91 13.04 9.53
CA ASP A 43 5.40 14.42 9.65
C ASP A 43 6.54 14.73 8.67
N GLY A 44 6.42 14.21 7.44
CA GLY A 44 7.37 14.41 6.34
C GLY A 44 8.50 13.37 6.24
N LYS A 45 8.69 12.49 7.23
CA LYS A 45 9.74 11.45 7.21
C LYS A 45 9.19 10.11 6.74
N GLU A 46 9.82 9.49 5.74
CA GLU A 46 9.49 8.12 5.29
C GLU A 46 9.81 7.14 6.43
N ILE A 47 8.86 6.28 6.79
CA ILE A 47 9.04 5.28 7.85
C ILE A 47 8.72 3.86 7.40
N TYR A 48 7.83 3.69 6.41
CA TYR A 48 7.48 2.38 5.84
C TYR A 48 7.59 2.38 4.32
N SER A 49 7.97 1.24 3.78
CA SER A 49 7.89 0.96 2.35
C SER A 49 7.29 -0.41 2.07
N ALA A 50 6.54 -0.51 0.98
CA ALA A 50 5.91 -1.73 0.52
C ALA A 50 6.07 -1.89 -0.99
N GLU A 51 6.54 -3.04 -1.43
CA GLU A 51 6.68 -3.39 -2.83
C GLU A 51 5.70 -4.49 -3.23
N LYS A 52 5.21 -4.41 -4.48
CA LYS A 52 4.33 -5.42 -5.08
C LYS A 52 3.03 -5.63 -4.29
N LEU A 53 2.46 -4.54 -3.78
CA LEU A 53 1.09 -4.50 -3.28
C LEU A 53 0.15 -5.00 -4.39
N LYS A 54 -0.84 -5.81 -4.02
CA LYS A 54 -1.85 -6.35 -4.92
C LYS A 54 -3.22 -6.11 -4.32
N VAL A 55 -4.14 -5.54 -5.09
CA VAL A 55 -5.54 -5.34 -4.67
C VAL A 55 -6.44 -5.80 -5.80
N GLY A 56 -7.33 -6.75 -5.52
CA GLY A 56 -8.36 -7.21 -6.45
C GLY A 56 -9.70 -6.56 -6.15
N LEU A 57 -10.50 -6.29 -7.19
CA LEU A 57 -11.92 -6.01 -7.04
C LEU A 57 -12.70 -7.25 -7.47
N PHE A 58 -13.73 -7.59 -6.70
CA PHE A 58 -14.58 -8.75 -6.89
C PHE A 58 -16.04 -8.33 -6.73
N ASP A 59 -16.90 -8.75 -7.64
CA ASP A 59 -18.33 -8.40 -7.62
C ASP A 59 -19.08 -9.14 -6.50
N ASP A 60 -18.64 -10.37 -6.16
CA ASP A 60 -19.13 -11.14 -5.02
C ASP A 60 -17.94 -11.62 -4.16
N PRO A 61 -17.74 -11.04 -2.96
CA PRO A 61 -16.64 -11.42 -2.07
C PRO A 61 -16.92 -12.69 -1.27
N SER A 62 -18.10 -13.31 -1.36
CA SER A 62 -18.53 -14.44 -0.50
C SER A 62 -17.68 -15.71 -0.64
N ASN A 63 -16.85 -15.79 -1.69
CA ASN A 63 -15.97 -16.93 -1.98
C ASN A 63 -14.50 -16.71 -1.53
N PHE A 64 -14.23 -15.67 -0.74
CA PHE A 64 -12.94 -15.40 -0.08
C PHE A 64 -13.06 -15.56 1.43
#